data_AF-A0A9P6JUV9-F1
#
_entry.id   AF-A0A9P6JUV9-F1
#
_cell.length_a   1.000
_cell.length_b   1.000
_cell.length_c   1.000
_cell.angle_alpha   90.00
_cell.angle_beta   90.00
_cell.angle_gamma   90.00
#
_symmetry.space_group_name_H-M   'P 1'
#
loop_
_entity.id
_entity.type
_entity.pdbx_description
1 polymer ?
#
loop_
_entity_poly.entity_id
_entity_poly.type
_entity_poly.pdbx_seq_one_letter_code
_entity_poly.pdbx_strand_id
1 'polypeptide(L)' 'MGHGAVKIDPAIERFNTMRESAYLNFKWTPRTVRTAMLGFVAAPAIVYYLADNYYLHWDFVAKRKGQPLASAPPQPTEA' A
#
# COMPACT_ATOMS: atom_id res chain seq x y z
N MET A 1 21.11 45.95 5.31
CA MET A 1 20.69 44.53 5.31
C MET A 1 20.22 44.18 6.73
N GLY A 2 19.21 44.87 7.29
CA GLY A 2 17.80 44.52 7.12
C GLY A 2 17.49 43.23 7.87
N HIS A 3 17.11 43.29 9.16
CA HIS A 3 16.73 42.11 9.95
C HIS A 3 15.65 41.33 9.19
N GLY A 4 15.97 40.12 8.75
CA GLY A 4 15.04 39.28 7.99
C GLY A 4 13.75 39.03 8.79
N ALA A 5 12.63 38.91 8.09
CA ALA A 5 11.30 38.80 8.69
C ALA A 5 11.11 37.60 9.64
N VAL A 6 12.03 36.63 9.61
CA VAL A 6 11.98 35.40 10.40
C VAL A 6 13.31 35.20 11.13
N LYS A 7 13.21 34.85 12.41
CA LYS A 7 14.36 34.39 13.20
C LYS A 7 14.73 32.99 12.75
N ILE A 8 15.86 32.86 12.06
CA ILE A 8 16.38 31.58 11.60
C ILE A 8 16.92 30.81 12.82
N ASP A 9 16.30 29.67 13.13
CA ASP A 9 16.79 28.74 14.13
C ASP A 9 17.71 27.71 13.45
N PRO A 10 19.01 27.66 13.81
CA PRO A 10 19.94 26.71 13.22
C PRO A 10 19.54 25.24 13.45
N ALA A 11 18.76 24.93 14.50
CA ALA A 11 18.28 23.58 14.74
C ALA A 11 17.24 23.15 13.70
N ILE A 12 16.32 24.06 13.33
CA ILE A 12 15.28 23.81 12.33
C ILE A 12 15.92 23.63 10.95
N GLU A 13 16.87 24.51 10.59
CA GLU A 13 17.57 24.42 9.31
C GLU A 13 18.34 23.10 9.18
N ARG A 14 19.04 22.66 10.24
CA ARG A 14 19.75 21.37 10.24
C ARG A 14 18.82 20.19 10.11
N PHE A 15 17.66 20.23 10.77
CA PHE A 15 16.64 19.18 10.63
C PHE A 15 16.08 19.13 9.22
N ASN A 16 15.81 20.29 8.61
CA ASN A 16 15.34 20.35 7.24
C ASN A 16 16.38 19.76 6.27
N THR A 17 17.64 20.21 6.38
CA THR A 17 18.75 19.68 5.57
C THR A 17 18.92 18.17 5.77
N MET A 18 18.83 17.67 7.00
CA MET A 18 18.93 16.22 7.27
C MET A 18 17.81 15.44 6.58
N ARG A 19 16.56 15.91 6.62
CA ARG A 19 15.43 15.25 5.95
C ARG A 19 15.59 15.25 4.43
N GLU A 20 15.95 16.40 3.87
CA GLU A 20 16.11 16.55 2.41
C GLU A 20 17.28 15.72 1.87
N SER A 21 18.40 15.67 2.61
CA SER A 21 19.60 14.91 2.24
C SER A 21 19.60 13.46 2.71
N ALA A 22 18.51 12.97 3.32
CA ALA A 22 18.46 11.64 3.94
C ALA A 22 18.77 10.51 2.93
N TYR A 23 18.38 10.67 1.66
CA TYR A 23 18.62 9.68 0.60
C TYR A 23 20.12 9.51 0.27
N LEU A 24 20.94 10.56 0.42
CA LEU A 24 22.38 10.50 0.15
C LEU A 24 23.10 9.58 1.14
N ASN A 25 22.60 9.52 2.37
CA ASN A 25 23.20 8.74 3.46
C ASN A 25 22.47 7.41 3.70
N PHE A 26 21.50 7.06 2.85
CA PHE A 26 20.71 5.86 3.00
C PHE A 26 21.56 4.60 2.81
N LYS A 27 21.29 3.56 3.63
CA LYS A 27 21.96 2.26 3.55
C LYS A 27 20.95 1.13 3.65
N TRP A 28 21.13 0.12 2.79
CA TRP A 28 20.37 -1.13 2.87
C TRP A 28 20.85 -1.96 4.05
N THR A 29 20.13 -1.83 5.16
CA THR A 29 20.26 -2.72 6.33
C THR A 29 19.17 -3.80 6.28
N PRO A 30 19.36 -4.95 6.97
CA PRO A 30 18.33 -5.99 7.02
C PRO A 30 16.97 -5.47 7.49
N ARG A 31 16.95 -4.50 8.41
CA ARG A 31 15.73 -3.84 8.88
C ARG A 31 15.04 -3.04 7.78
N THR A 32 15.77 -2.17 7.09
CA THR A 32 15.20 -1.33 6.00
C THR A 32 14.74 -2.18 4.81
N VAL A 33 15.48 -3.24 4.48
CA VAL A 33 15.09 -4.19 3.42
C VAL A 33 13.78 -4.87 3.78
N ARG A 34 13.64 -5.37 5.02
CA ARG A 34 12.39 -5.99 5.48
C ARG A 34 11.20 -5.05 5.39
N THR A 35 11.37 -3.80 5.83
CA THR A 35 10.32 -2.78 5.73
C THR A 35 9.95 -2.48 4.28
N ALA A 36 10.95 -2.32 3.39
CA ALA A 36 10.72 -2.08 1.97
C ALA A 36 9.99 -3.26 1.31
N MET A 37 10.41 -4.50 1.56
CA MET A 37 9.77 -5.69 1.02
C MET A 37 8.32 -5.84 1.48
N LEU A 38 8.04 -5.57 2.76
CA LEU A 38 6.67 -5.64 3.27
C LEU A 38 5.77 -4.55 2.66
N GLY A 39 6.27 -3.32 2.55
CA GLY A 39 5.49 -2.19 2.06
C GLY A 39 5.32 -2.17 0.53
N PHE A 40 6.38 -2.40 -0.23
CA PHE A 40 6.38 -2.26 -1.68
C PHE A 40 6.11 -3.56 -2.44
N VAL A 41 6.28 -4.72 -1.81
CA VAL A 41 6.06 -6.01 -2.47
C VAL A 41 4.89 -6.75 -1.84
N ALA A 42 4.97 -7.07 -0.55
CA ALA A 42 3.95 -7.90 0.10
C ALA A 42 2.57 -7.23 0.09
N ALA A 43 2.47 -5.97 0.51
CA ALA A 43 1.20 -5.26 0.55
C ALA A 43 0.50 -5.18 -0.82
N PRO A 44 1.12 -4.67 -1.91
CA PRO A 44 0.45 -4.63 -3.21
C PRO A 44 0.22 -6.02 -3.80
N ALA A 45 1.12 -7.00 -3.57
CA ALA A 45 0.90 -8.37 -4.04
C ALA A 45 -0.34 -9.02 -3.39
N ILE A 46 -0.54 -8.83 -2.09
CA ILE A 46 -1.72 -9.33 -1.37
C ILE A 46 -2.98 -8.66 -1.91
N VAL A 47 -2.96 -7.34 -2.10
CA VAL A 47 -4.12 -6.61 -2.65
C VAL A 47 -4.44 -7.09 -4.05
N TYR A 48 -3.45 -7.25 -4.91
CA TYR A 48 -3.62 -7.75 -6.27
C TYR A 48 -4.17 -9.17 -6.27
N TYR A 49 -3.61 -10.07 -5.46
CA TYR A 49 -4.07 -11.45 -5.35
C TYR A 49 -5.54 -11.52 -4.91
N LEU A 50 -5.94 -10.75 -3.89
CA LEU A 50 -7.33 -10.69 -3.46
C LEU A 50 -8.24 -10.12 -4.55
N ALA A 51 -7.79 -9.05 -5.22
CA ALA A 51 -8.55 -8.47 -6.31
C ALA A 51 -8.79 -9.49 -7.43
N ASP A 52 -7.76 -10.22 -7.86
CA ASP A 52 -7.83 -11.22 -8.92
C ASP A 52 -8.76 -12.39 -8.56
N ASN A 53 -8.64 -12.93 -7.35
CA ASN A 53 -9.48 -14.07 -6.91
C ASN A 53 -10.95 -13.71 -6.76
N TYR A 54 -11.25 -12.49 -6.32
CA TYR A 54 -12.63 -12.05 -6.08
C TYR A 54 -13.19 -11.18 -7.20
N TYR A 55 -12.42 -10.96 -8.27
CA TYR A 55 -12.86 -10.19 -9.42
C TYR A 55 -14.07 -10.88 -10.07
N LEU A 56 -15.21 -10.19 -10.03
CA LEU A 56 -16.50 -10.67 -10.57
C LEU A 56 -16.96 -12.03 -10.01
N HIS A 57 -16.41 -12.51 -8.90
CA HIS A 57 -16.78 -13.80 -8.34
C HIS A 57 -18.16 -13.76 -7.69
N TRP A 58 -18.57 -12.60 -7.18
CA TRP A 58 -19.80 -12.42 -6.43
C TRP A 58 -20.80 -11.52 -7.16
N ASP A 59 -22.03 -12.00 -7.30
CA ASP A 59 -23.17 -11.23 -7.79
C ASP A 59 -24.26 -11.18 -6.71
N PHE A 60 -24.44 -9.99 -6.13
CA PHE A 60 -25.44 -9.71 -5.10
C PHE A 60 -26.71 -9.06 -5.66
N VAL A 61 -26.78 -8.81 -6.97
CA VAL A 61 -27.89 -8.08 -7.57
C VAL A 61 -29.17 -8.92 -7.44
N ALA A 62 -30.15 -8.39 -6.70
CA ALA A 62 -31.48 -8.96 -6.49
C ALA A 62 -31.53 -10.40 -5.91
N LYS A 63 -30.46 -10.88 -5.27
CA LYS A 63 -30.43 -12.23 -4.65
C LYS A 63 -31.26 -12.28 -3.36
N ARG A 64 -32.04 -13.35 -3.16
CA ARG A 64 -32.84 -13.61 -1.94
C ARG A 64 -32.11 -14.55 -0.97
N LYS A 65 -32.58 -14.62 0.28
CA LYS A 65 -32.04 -15.54 1.30
C LYS A 65 -32.06 -16.98 0.79
N GLY A 66 -30.90 -17.64 0.82
CA GLY A 66 -30.73 -19.02 0.36
C GLY A 66 -30.38 -19.19 -1.12
N GLN A 67 -30.29 -18.11 -1.90
CA GLN A 67 -29.85 -18.18 -3.29
C GLN A 67 -28.32 -18.10 -3.41
N PRO A 68 -27.70 -18.79 -4.39
CA PRO A 68 -26.26 -18.73 -4.61
C PRO A 68 -25.81 -17.33 -5.07
N LEU A 69 -24.70 -16.89 -4.48
CA LEU A 69 -24.08 -15.57 -4.70
C LEU A 69 -22.91 -15.62 -5.69
N ALA A 70 -22.43 -16.82 -6.02
CA ALA A 70 -21.40 -16.99 -7.04
C ALA A 70 -21.95 -16.59 -8.40
N SER A 71 -21.17 -15.85 -9.19
CA SER A 71 -21.56 -15.37 -10.52
C SER A 71 -21.62 -16.49 -11.57
N ALA A 72 -20.80 -17.54 -11.43
CA ALA A 72 -20.81 -18.70 -12.32
C ALA A 72 -21.81 -19.78 -11.84
N PRO A 73 -22.64 -20.35 -12.73
CA PRO A 73 -23.46 -21.51 -12.38
C PRO A 73 -22.57 -22.73 -12.09
N PRO A 74 -22.93 -23.59 -11.11
CA PRO A 74 -22.20 -24.83 -10.88
C PRO A 74 -22.29 -25.71 -12.14
N GLN A 75 -21.14 -26.11 -12.67
CA GLN A 75 -21.07 -27.05 -13.79
C GLN A 75 -21.67 -28.38 -13.33
N PRO A 76 -22.60 -29.00 -14.08
CA PRO A 76 -23.17 -30.28 -13.69
C PRO A 76 -22.06 -31.33 -13.66
N THR A 77 -21.82 -31.91 -12.49
CA THR A 77 -20.94 -33.05 -12.31
C THR A 77 -21.50 -34.21 -13.13
N GLU A 78 -20.86 -34.55 -14.23
CA GLU A 78 -21.18 -35.75 -15.03
C GLU A 78 -20.93 -36.98 -14.14
N ALA A 79 -21.98 -37.80 -13.97
CA ALA A 79 -22.04 -38.91 -13.02
C ALA A 79 -21.37 -40.19 -13.54
#